data_AF-A0A2E2W6U3-F1
#
_entry.id   AF-A0A2E2W6U3-F1
#
_cell.length_a   1.000
_cell.length_b   1.000
_cell.length_c   1.000
_cell.angle_alpha   90.00
_cell.angle_beta   90.00
_cell.angle_gamma   90.00
#
_symmetry.space_group_name_H-M   'P 1'
#
loop_
_entity.id
_entity.type
_entity.pdbx_description
1 polymer ?
#
loop_
_entity_poly.entity_id
_entity_poly.type
_entity_poly.pdbx_seq_one_letter_code
_entity_poly.pdbx_strand_id
1 'polypeptide(L)'
;NFSEIQQGVVFKEIFFRGQKTEVVTSAAVRVQYVGYFNNEPKRDVIMDSNPIQEAANTPPQKIPFQLNDDDAVISYTFNGEVAYFKIENLEQKEMLAYPASNPKGDN
;
A
#
# COMPACT_ATOMS: atom_id res chain seq x y z
N ASN A 1 7.33 -19.51 1.95
CA ASN A 1 6.18 -19.98 2.75
C ASN A 1 5.87 -18.88 3.76
N PHE A 2 4.71 -18.24 3.73
CA PHE A 2 4.40 -17.08 4.62
C PHE A 2 4.10 -17.49 6.07
N SER A 3 4.18 -18.79 6.38
CA SER A 3 3.88 -19.38 7.70
C SER A 3 4.94 -19.11 8.77
N GLU A 4 6.04 -18.42 8.45
CA GLU A 4 7.17 -18.18 9.37
C GLU A 4 7.41 -16.69 9.66
N ILE A 5 6.37 -15.86 9.59
CA ILE A 5 6.48 -14.48 10.09
C ILE A 5 6.65 -14.58 11.62
N GLN A 6 7.83 -14.20 12.11
CA GLN A 6 8.15 -14.26 13.53
C GLN A 6 7.14 -13.43 14.33
N GLN A 7 6.76 -13.94 15.50
CA GLN A 7 5.93 -13.18 16.44
C GLN A 7 6.62 -11.85 16.75
N GLY A 8 5.91 -10.73 16.55
CA GLY A 8 6.43 -9.38 16.78
C GLY A 8 6.81 -8.59 15.53
N VAL A 9 6.74 -9.19 14.33
CA VAL A 9 6.85 -8.44 13.07
C VAL A 9 5.53 -7.74 12.77
N VAL A 10 5.57 -6.41 12.61
CA VAL A 10 4.41 -5.59 12.23
C VAL A 10 4.73 -4.85 10.94
N PHE A 11 4.08 -5.22 9.84
CA PHE A 11 4.20 -4.48 8.57
C PHE A 11 3.52 -3.11 8.67
N LYS A 12 4.14 -2.10 8.06
CA LYS A 12 3.70 -0.69 8.15
C LYS A 12 3.34 -0.14 6.79
N GLU A 13 4.30 -0.03 5.89
CA GLU A 13 4.12 0.60 4.59
C GLU A 13 4.66 -0.29 3.47
N ILE A 14 4.04 -0.20 2.29
CA ILE A 14 4.51 -0.79 1.05
C ILE A 14 4.91 0.35 0.11
N PHE A 15 6.10 0.25 -0.46
CA PHE A 15 6.66 1.16 -1.44
C PHE A 15 6.73 0.45 -2.78
N PHE A 16 6.12 1.04 -3.81
CA PHE A 16 6.07 0.47 -5.16
C PHE A 16 5.98 1.61 -6.18
N ARG A 17 6.82 1.57 -7.23
CA ARG A 17 6.82 2.57 -8.33
C ARG A 17 6.82 4.04 -7.87
N GLY A 18 7.62 4.36 -6.85
CA GLY A 18 7.73 5.72 -6.31
C GLY A 18 6.54 6.18 -5.49
N GLN A 19 5.58 5.29 -5.19
CA GLN A 19 4.46 5.55 -4.30
C GLN A 19 4.63 4.75 -3.00
N LYS A 20 3.94 5.20 -1.95
CA LYS A 20 3.83 4.43 -0.69
C LYS A 20 2.38 4.33 -0.23
N THR A 21 2.05 3.24 0.44
CA THR A 21 0.72 3.01 1.01
C THR A 21 0.83 2.22 2.31
N GLU A 22 -0.13 2.41 3.22
CA GLU A 22 -0.17 1.64 4.47
C GLU A 22 -0.64 0.21 4.21
N VAL A 23 -0.10 -0.72 4.99
CA VAL A 23 -0.48 -2.13 4.92
C VAL A 23 -1.84 -2.31 5.61
N VAL A 24 -2.82 -2.80 4.86
CA VAL A 24 -4.15 -3.13 5.36
C VAL A 24 -4.25 -4.64 5.58
N THR A 25 -4.67 -5.03 6.78
CA THR A 25 -4.98 -6.42 7.12
C THR A 25 -6.47 -6.67 6.90
N SER A 26 -6.83 -7.56 5.97
CA SER A 26 -8.22 -8.00 5.82
C SER A 26 -8.40 -9.37 6.45
N ALA A 27 -9.18 -9.45 7.53
CA ALA A 27 -9.53 -10.73 8.16
C ALA A 27 -10.42 -11.61 7.27
N ALA A 28 -11.03 -11.03 6.23
CA ALA A 28 -12.00 -11.71 5.35
C ALA A 28 -11.35 -12.48 4.19
N VAL A 29 -10.11 -12.15 3.82
CA VAL A 29 -9.41 -12.77 2.69
C VAL A 29 -8.25 -13.59 3.25
N ARG A 30 -8.00 -14.79 2.70
CA ARG A 30 -6.80 -15.61 3.05
C ARG A 30 -5.46 -14.88 2.80
N VAL A 31 -5.50 -13.69 2.20
CA VAL A 31 -4.37 -12.78 2.01
C VAL A 31 -4.32 -11.83 3.21
N GLN A 32 -3.29 -11.99 4.05
CA GLN A 32 -3.21 -11.31 5.34
C GLN A 32 -2.83 -9.82 5.23
N TYR A 33 -2.22 -9.39 4.12
CA TYR A 33 -1.70 -8.03 3.95
C TYR A 33 -1.93 -7.52 2.52
N VAL A 34 -2.53 -6.34 2.38
CA VAL A 34 -2.85 -5.70 1.10
C VAL A 34 -2.46 -4.22 1.16
N GLY A 35 -1.86 -3.70 0.09
CA GLY A 35 -1.64 -2.26 -0.09
C GLY A 35 -2.34 -1.78 -1.36
N TYR A 36 -3.05 -0.66 -1.26
CA TYR A 36 -3.76 -0.06 -2.39
C TYR A 36 -2.98 1.15 -2.90
N PHE A 37 -2.60 1.10 -4.18
CA PHE A 37 -1.97 2.21 -4.90
C PHE A 37 -3.02 2.80 -5.84
N ASN A 38 -3.54 3.99 -5.49
CA ASN A 38 -4.45 4.71 -6.36
C ASN A 38 -3.63 5.63 -7.27
N ASN A 39 -3.91 5.61 -8.57
CA ASN A 39 -3.28 6.52 -9.53
C ASN A 39 -3.78 7.97 -9.41
N GLU A 40 -4.76 8.22 -8.54
CA GLU A 40 -5.15 9.58 -8.21
C GLU A 40 -4.06 10.21 -7.34
N PRO A 41 -3.57 11.41 -7.68
CA PRO A 41 -2.68 12.12 -6.78
C PRO A 41 -3.46 12.37 -5.49
N LYS A 42 -3.14 11.63 -4.43
CA LYS A 42 -3.44 12.04 -3.06
C LYS A 42 -2.67 13.33 -2.82
N ARG A 43 -3.24 14.43 -3.29
CA ARG A 43 -2.96 15.73 -2.75
C ARG A 43 -3.46 15.62 -1.31
N ASP A 44 -2.55 15.38 -0.38
CA ASP A 44 -2.73 15.78 1.02
C ASP A 44 -2.73 17.31 1.05
N VAL A 45 -3.65 17.92 0.30
CA VAL A 45 -3.96 19.34 0.35
C VAL A 45 -5.23 19.36 1.15
N ILE A 46 -5.11 19.66 2.43
CA ILE A 46 -6.25 20.15 3.20
C ILE A 46 -6.65 21.46 2.50
N MET A 47 -7.70 21.43 1.67
CA MET A 47 -8.33 22.66 1.18
C MET A 47 -9.14 23.25 2.34
N ASP A 48 -8.45 23.88 3.29
CA ASP A 48 -9.09 24.63 4.37
C ASP A 48 -9.06 26.12 4.03
N SER A 49 -10.12 26.84 4.37
CA SER A 49 -10.22 28.29 4.14
C SER A 49 -9.20 29.08 5.00
N ASN A 50 -8.56 28.41 5.97
CA ASN A 50 -7.58 29.00 6.86
C ASN A 50 -6.13 28.72 6.40
N PRO A 51 -5.37 29.74 5.96
CA PRO A 51 -4.00 29.60 5.45
C PRO A 51 -2.99 29.03 6.46
N ILE A 52 -3.31 29.03 7.76
CA ILE A 52 -2.47 28.41 8.79
C ILE A 52 -2.55 26.87 8.75
N GLN A 53 -3.70 26.31 8.35
CA GLN A 53 -3.87 24.87 8.23
C GLN A 53 -3.28 24.31 6.93
N GLU A 54 -3.28 25.10 5.84
CA GLU A 54 -2.58 24.73 4.60
C GLU A 54 -1.05 24.63 4.78
N ALA A 55 -0.48 25.41 5.71
CA ALA A 55 0.94 25.34 6.07
C ALA A 55 1.32 24.07 6.84
N ALA A 56 0.35 23.28 7.31
CA ALA A 56 0.56 21.98 7.94
C ALA A 56 0.61 20.82 6.92
N ASN A 57 0.49 21.09 5.62
CA ASN A 57 0.70 20.09 4.58
C ASN A 57 2.16 19.62 4.66
N THR A 58 2.35 18.44 5.24
CA THR A 58 3.67 17.81 5.36
C THR A 58 4.21 17.63 3.95
N PRO A 59 5.44 18.10 3.64
CA PRO A 59 6.02 17.90 2.33
C PRO A 59 6.04 16.39 2.01
N PRO A 60 5.77 16.00 0.75
CA PRO A 60 5.77 14.60 0.37
C PRO A 60 7.11 13.97 0.78
N GLN A 61 7.05 12.97 1.66
CA GLN A 61 8.24 12.29 2.14
C GLN A 61 8.96 11.66 0.95
N LYS A 62 10.21 12.07 0.72
CA LYS A 62 11.05 11.49 -0.32
C LYS A 62 11.39 10.06 0.07
N ILE A 63 11.05 9.12 -0.79
CA ILE A 63 11.47 7.72 -0.66
C ILE A 63 12.99 7.68 -0.89
N PRO A 64 13.81 7.19 0.06
CA PRO A 64 15.28 7.31 0.01
C PRO A 64 15.96 6.27 -0.88
N PHE A 65 15.20 5.46 -1.62
CA PHE A 65 15.69 4.40 -2.47
C PHE A 65 14.99 4.42 -3.83
N GLN A 66 15.70 3.96 -4.85
CA GLN A 66 15.18 3.80 -6.21
C GLN A 66 14.73 2.36 -6.40
N LEU A 67 13.53 2.18 -6.97
CA LEU A 67 12.93 0.89 -7.29
C LEU A 67 12.72 0.79 -8.79
N ASN A 68 12.94 -0.40 -9.34
CA ASN A 68 12.48 -0.73 -10.68
C ASN A 68 10.96 -0.88 -10.69
N ASP A 69 10.37 -0.94 -11.89
CA ASP A 69 8.92 -1.04 -12.07
C ASP A 69 8.31 -2.36 -11.57
N ASP A 70 9.15 -3.36 -11.34
CA ASP A 70 8.88 -4.70 -10.83
C ASP A 70 9.47 -4.94 -9.44
N ASP A 71 10.01 -3.91 -8.78
CA ASP A 71 10.51 -3.97 -7.42
C ASP A 71 9.53 -3.33 -6.43
N ALA A 72 9.41 -3.91 -5.24
CA ALA A 72 8.74 -3.29 -4.10
C ALA A 72 9.60 -3.34 -2.84
N VAL A 73 9.30 -2.46 -1.89
CA VAL A 73 9.86 -2.52 -0.53
C VAL A 73 8.73 -2.54 0.47
N ILE A 74 8.84 -3.35 1.52
CA ILE A 74 7.91 -3.36 2.65
C ILE A 74 8.68 -2.91 3.89
N SER A 75 8.16 -1.90 4.60
CA SER A 75 8.66 -1.54 5.93
C SER A 75 7.94 -2.36 7.00
N TYR A 76 8.70 -2.80 8.00
CA TYR A 76 8.18 -3.52 9.14
C TYR A 76 8.90 -3.12 10.41
N THR A 77 8.22 -3.25 11.54
CA THR A 77 8.82 -3.11 12.86
C THR A 77 9.10 -4.50 13.42
N PHE A 78 10.33 -4.71 13.90
CA PHE A 78 10.73 -5.93 14.61
C PHE A 78 11.59 -5.52 15.81
N ASN A 79 11.24 -6.00 17.01
CA ASN A 79 11.93 -5.64 18.25
C ASN A 79 12.07 -4.13 18.51
N GLY A 80 11.12 -3.33 18.02
CA GLY A 80 11.14 -1.86 18.17
C GLY A 80 11.96 -1.12 17.12
N GLU A 81 12.66 -1.82 16.23
CA GLU A 81 13.42 -1.24 15.13
C GLU A 81 12.61 -1.29 13.83
N VAL A 82 12.73 -0.25 12.99
CA VAL A 82 12.15 -0.23 11.66
C VAL A 82 13.15 -0.81 10.67
N ALA A 83 12.72 -1.83 9.94
CA ALA A 83 13.48 -2.47 8.89
C ALA A 83 12.72 -2.44 7.56
N TYR A 84 13.47 -2.60 6.47
CA TYR A 84 12.95 -2.57 5.10
C TYR A 84 13.32 -3.85 4.39
N PHE A 85 12.35 -4.49 3.75
CA PHE A 85 12.55 -5.71 2.96
C PHE A 85 12.28 -5.42 1.49
N LYS A 86 13.26 -5.65 0.61
CA LYS A 86 13.12 -5.49 -0.84
C LYS A 86 12.60 -6.79 -1.46
N ILE A 87 11.63 -6.66 -2.35
CA ILE A 87 11.09 -7.73 -3.19
C ILE A 87 11.40 -7.34 -4.63
N GLU A 88 12.03 -8.25 -5.36
CA GLU A 88 12.44 -8.04 -6.75
C GLU A 88 11.66 -8.98 -7.67
N ASN A 89 11.55 -8.63 -8.95
CA ASN A 89 10.89 -9.41 -10.00
C ASN A 89 9.43 -9.77 -9.67
N LEU A 90 8.63 -8.77 -9.26
CA LEU A 90 7.21 -8.96 -8.98
C LEU A 90 6.45 -9.40 -10.23
N GLU A 91 5.77 -10.55 -10.14
CA GLU A 91 4.87 -11.01 -11.19
C GLU A 91 3.54 -10.25 -11.16
N GLN A 92 3.22 -9.57 -12.26
CA GLN A 92 1.91 -8.97 -12.45
C GLN A 92 0.88 -10.07 -12.76
N LYS A 93 -0.11 -10.23 -11.88
CA LYS A 93 -1.27 -11.09 -12.15
C LYS A 93 -2.32 -10.31 -12.94
N GLU A 94 -2.87 -10.95 -13.97
CA GLU A 94 -4.01 -10.41 -14.68
C GLU A 94 -5.20 -10.24 -13.73
N MET A 95 -5.91 -9.12 -13.88
CA MET A 95 -7.14 -8.89 -13.14
C MET A 95 -8.16 -9.93 -13.62
N LEU A 96 -8.51 -10.89 -12.78
CA LEU A 96 -9.66 -11.76 -13.04
C LEU A 96 -10.89 -10.85 -13.08
N ALA A 97 -11.36 -10.52 -14.29
CA ALA A 97 -12.62 -9.83 -14.47
C ALA A 97 -13.72 -10.79 -13.98
N TYR A 98 -14.14 -10.65 -12.72
CA TYR A 98 -15.36 -11.30 -12.26
C TYR A 98 -16.49 -10.74 -13.13
N PRO A 99 -17.24 -11.58 -13.86
CA PRO A 99 -18.38 -11.09 -14.61
C PRO A 99 -19.31 -10.40 -13.63
N ALA A 100 -19.73 -9.16 -13.93
CA ALA A 100 -20.78 -8.52 -13.18
C ALA A 100 -21.99 -9.46 -13.20
N SER A 101 -22.44 -9.92 -12.04
CA SER A 101 -23.74 -10.58 -11.93
C SER A 101 -24.77 -9.59 -12.43
N ASN A 102 -25.20 -9.73 -13.68
CA ASN A 102 -26.33 -8.99 -14.22
C ASN A 102 -27.55 -9.30 -13.34
N PRO A 103 -28.18 -8.32 -12.66
CA PRO A 103 -29.52 -8.52 -12.18
C PRO A 103 -30.43 -8.38 -13.40
N LYS A 104 -30.76 -9.50 -14.05
CA LYS A 104 -31.86 -9.50 -15.02
C LYS A 104 -32.78 -10.69 -14.79
N GLY A 105 -33.96 -10.34 -14.28
CA GLY A 105 -35.14 -11.18 -14.24
C GLY A 105 -36.32 -10.34 -13.78
N ASP A 106 -36.64 -9.26 -14.50
CA ASP A 106 -38.04 -8.84 -14.64
C ASP A 106 -38.72 -9.90 -15.50
N ASN A 107 -39.69 -10.60 -14.90
CA ASN A 107 -40.94 -11.06 -15.51
C ASN A 107 -41.82 -11.73 -14.46
#